data_AF-A0A7X7C0Y5-F1
#
_entry.id   AF-A0A7X7C0Y5-F1
#
_cell.length_a   1.000
_cell.length_b   1.000
_cell.length_c   1.000
_cell.angle_alpha   90.00
_cell.angle_beta   90.00
_cell.angle_gamma   90.00
#
_symmetry.space_group_name_H-M   'P 1'
#
loop_
_entity.id
_entity.type
_entity.pdbx_description
1 polymer ?
#
loop_
_entity_poly.entity_id
_entity_poly.type
_entity_poly.pdbx_seq_one_letter_code
_entity_poly.pdbx_strand_id
1 'polypeptide(L)'
;VWRKMEEYWVDTQTTLLKPEVMPYTLLPSADNYEGLSPFDDYSSRGDVVSLLQLHGWKINESASDSINIRFTRPGKKGGNSADLRRSDKILYVFTNGTAFEPNKAYTPTSVFTLLTYGSLSTDAYNKAASKLLEMGYGETTTALPRTNLVLNNSKKSNVYNFYTSSFTMSASHLANYFKQAGFMRISEEGNDTITIIKNENKILNPFNHKTDTIAYLKQNINHPEKREHLENLLVSKKNLIQNSWELMVPEPYNLNKDTKDAIYLPFKNGVCKITESGIEMVDYKSEEIGFFVGTQSQKHHFEEVDMDKRGIGDFEKFIIYAIVGRETDELTEIEVEDVIAFYSMIGYLVSNYKNSAESPAVILTDHDADDEARKGARGKSLLTEAVRKVRGAMFKDGAKFETGYRHVYADLQRYHNIYILDDVLRNFNFNALYTDITGDITSERKGTHAVTIPFEDAPKFVVTTNYAVRHDKDADSTNRRFVEYKFSYFWNLENTPEKHFGSRFFDDWDEKEWQLFYEFIIACSKQFLTTGLQRIGYSKVDDNYRAYFSNSVVQEEFERIYAAMKGKDSFSVTQFLEVHNDNYLFRNKKLF
;
A
#
# COMPACT_ATOMS: atom_id res chain seq x y z
N VAL A 1 21.79 8.11 -22.43
CA VAL A 1 21.74 6.66 -22.12
C VAL A 1 20.50 6.31 -21.30
N TRP A 2 20.11 7.12 -20.30
CA TRP A 2 18.92 6.87 -19.47
C TRP A 2 17.54 6.95 -20.16
N ARG A 3 17.38 7.80 -21.19
CA ARG A 3 16.21 7.75 -22.09
C ARG A 3 16.09 6.43 -22.87
N LYS A 4 17.13 5.59 -22.91
CA LYS A 4 17.06 4.26 -23.55
C LYS A 4 16.49 3.17 -22.63
N MET A 5 16.55 3.29 -21.30
CA MET A 5 15.95 2.26 -20.44
C MET A 5 14.42 2.25 -20.58
N GLU A 6 13.81 3.42 -20.79
CA GLU A 6 12.38 3.57 -21.09
C GLU A 6 12.03 3.09 -22.52
N GLU A 7 12.94 3.22 -23.50
CA GLU A 7 12.76 2.64 -24.84
C GLU A 7 12.66 1.10 -24.81
N TYR A 8 13.28 0.43 -23.82
CA TYR A 8 13.19 -1.03 -23.65
C TYR A 8 11.94 -1.48 -22.86
N TRP A 9 11.16 -0.57 -22.26
CA TRP A 9 9.90 -0.92 -21.57
C TRP A 9 8.76 -1.26 -22.53
N VAL A 10 8.88 -0.90 -23.81
CA VAL A 10 7.78 -0.94 -24.79
C VAL A 10 7.76 -2.24 -25.62
N ASP A 11 8.86 -3.00 -25.67
CA ASP A 11 9.04 -4.03 -26.72
C ASP A 11 8.37 -5.40 -26.45
N THR A 12 7.39 -5.47 -25.53
CA THR A 12 6.62 -6.70 -25.29
C THR A 12 5.11 -6.61 -25.56
N GLN A 13 4.58 -5.52 -26.10
CA GLN A 13 3.14 -5.47 -26.45
C GLN A 13 2.85 -5.25 -27.93
N THR A 14 2.34 -6.32 -28.56
CA THR A 14 1.76 -6.32 -29.89
C THR A 14 0.53 -5.38 -29.94
N THR A 15 0.63 -4.40 -30.83
CA THR A 15 -0.39 -3.47 -31.34
C THR A 15 -1.86 -3.91 -31.21
N LEU A 16 -2.64 -3.17 -30.41
CA LEU A 16 -4.06 -2.94 -30.65
C LEU A 16 -4.39 -1.45 -30.45
N LEU A 17 -4.67 -0.79 -31.56
CA LEU A 17 -5.19 0.58 -31.65
C LEU A 17 -6.47 0.72 -30.79
N LYS A 18 -6.51 1.74 -29.92
CA LYS A 18 -7.75 2.25 -29.34
C LYS A 18 -7.97 3.71 -29.73
N PRO A 19 -9.24 4.14 -29.93
CA PRO A 19 -9.59 5.41 -30.55
C PRO A 19 -9.58 6.57 -29.55
N GLU A 20 -9.34 7.78 -30.05
CA GLU A 20 -9.42 9.05 -29.33
C GLU A 20 -10.79 9.25 -28.65
N VAL A 21 -10.77 9.63 -27.37
CA VAL A 21 -11.93 10.15 -26.65
C VAL A 21 -11.71 11.64 -26.40
N MET A 22 -12.59 12.46 -26.99
CA MET A 22 -12.65 13.91 -26.82
C MET A 22 -13.15 14.31 -25.41
N PRO A 23 -12.76 15.49 -24.88
CA PRO A 23 -12.94 15.86 -23.48
C PRO A 23 -14.41 16.15 -23.13
N TYR A 24 -14.91 15.50 -22.07
CA TYR A 24 -16.16 15.89 -21.42
C TYR A 24 -15.89 17.07 -20.48
N THR A 25 -16.61 18.17 -20.71
CA THR A 25 -16.62 19.36 -19.86
C THR A 25 -17.32 19.02 -18.54
N LEU A 26 -16.57 19.00 -17.44
CA LEU A 26 -17.07 18.83 -16.08
C LEU A 26 -17.94 20.04 -15.68
N LEU A 27 -19.18 19.78 -15.29
CA LEU A 27 -20.04 20.77 -14.60
C LEU A 27 -19.63 20.87 -13.12
N PRO A 28 -19.91 22.00 -12.44
CA PRO A 28 -19.37 22.29 -11.11
C PRO A 28 -19.91 21.32 -10.05
N SER A 29 -19.02 20.73 -9.26
CA SER A 29 -19.36 19.87 -8.12
C SER A 29 -20.10 20.65 -7.04
N ALA A 30 -21.17 20.04 -6.53
CA ALA A 30 -21.90 20.52 -5.36
C ALA A 30 -21.12 20.19 -4.09
N ASP A 31 -20.05 20.96 -3.84
CA ASP A 31 -19.37 21.01 -2.56
C ASP A 31 -20.34 21.62 -1.54
N ASN A 32 -20.95 20.82 -0.64
CA ASN A 32 -21.46 21.20 0.71
C ASN A 32 -22.50 20.22 1.30
N TYR A 33 -22.34 18.90 1.16
CA TYR A 33 -23.15 17.94 1.94
C TYR A 33 -22.25 16.99 2.74
N GLU A 34 -22.33 17.03 4.08
CA GLU A 34 -21.67 16.10 5.01
C GLU A 34 -22.59 14.88 5.35
N GLY A 35 -23.55 14.58 4.47
CA GLY A 35 -24.46 13.43 4.49
C GLY A 35 -24.75 12.96 3.07
N LEU A 36 -25.62 11.95 2.89
CA LEU A 36 -25.97 11.45 1.55
C LEU A 36 -26.48 12.62 0.67
N SER A 37 -25.76 12.94 -0.40
CA SER A 37 -26.09 14.05 -1.29
C SER A 37 -27.46 13.84 -1.95
N PRO A 38 -28.31 14.87 -2.05
CA PRO A 38 -29.58 14.76 -2.77
C PRO A 38 -29.42 14.30 -4.23
N PHE A 39 -28.28 14.61 -4.85
CA PHE A 39 -27.98 14.23 -6.24
C PHE A 39 -27.56 12.78 -6.38
N ASP A 40 -26.77 12.27 -5.44
CA ASP A 40 -26.31 10.88 -5.45
C ASP A 40 -27.48 9.96 -5.09
N ASP A 41 -28.30 10.35 -4.10
CA ASP A 41 -29.51 9.62 -3.74
C ASP A 41 -30.54 9.60 -4.89
N TYR A 42 -30.77 10.74 -5.55
CA TYR A 42 -31.65 10.79 -6.72
C TYR A 42 -31.09 9.99 -7.91
N SER A 43 -29.78 9.99 -8.14
CA SER A 43 -29.18 9.19 -9.22
C SER A 43 -29.30 7.69 -8.96
N SER A 44 -29.17 7.27 -7.71
CA SER A 44 -29.33 5.88 -7.29
C SER A 44 -30.79 5.41 -7.40
N ARG A 45 -31.74 6.05 -6.71
CA ARG A 45 -33.12 5.56 -6.56
C ARG A 45 -34.20 6.43 -7.17
N GLY A 46 -33.86 7.55 -7.79
CA GLY A 46 -34.80 8.41 -8.50
C GLY A 46 -35.42 7.73 -9.72
N ASP A 47 -36.68 8.07 -9.99
CA ASP A 47 -37.44 7.58 -11.14
C ASP A 47 -37.40 8.60 -12.30
N VAL A 48 -36.33 8.51 -13.08
CA VAL A 48 -36.11 9.36 -14.26
C VAL A 48 -37.13 9.08 -15.37
N VAL A 49 -37.67 7.85 -15.44
CA VAL A 49 -38.66 7.45 -16.45
C VAL A 49 -39.96 8.21 -16.22
N SER A 50 -40.47 8.19 -14.98
CA SER A 50 -41.68 8.93 -14.60
C SER A 50 -41.50 10.44 -14.79
N LEU A 51 -40.32 10.99 -14.47
CA LEU A 51 -40.00 12.39 -14.72
C LEU A 51 -40.07 12.75 -16.21
N LEU A 52 -39.47 11.94 -17.08
CA LEU A 52 -39.51 12.17 -18.53
C LEU A 52 -40.95 12.11 -19.06
N GLN A 53 -41.75 11.14 -18.59
CA GLN A 53 -43.15 11.01 -18.96
C GLN A 53 -43.99 12.21 -18.50
N LEU A 54 -43.74 12.73 -17.30
CA LEU A 54 -44.37 13.95 -16.80
C LEU A 54 -44.10 15.15 -17.72
N HIS A 55 -42.92 15.21 -18.30
CA HIS A 55 -42.53 16.24 -19.28
C HIS A 55 -42.86 15.85 -20.74
N GLY A 56 -43.77 14.90 -20.95
CA GLY A 56 -44.37 14.60 -22.25
C GLY A 56 -43.57 13.66 -23.15
N TRP A 57 -42.48 13.08 -22.66
CA TRP A 57 -41.77 12.01 -23.38
C TRP A 57 -42.57 10.71 -23.32
N LYS A 58 -42.58 9.96 -24.41
CA LYS A 58 -43.33 8.69 -24.49
C LYS A 58 -42.37 7.53 -24.71
N ILE A 59 -42.51 6.46 -23.94
CA ILE A 59 -41.74 5.24 -24.14
C ILE A 59 -42.19 4.59 -25.46
N ASN A 60 -41.22 4.19 -26.29
CA ASN A 60 -41.45 3.35 -27.44
C ASN A 60 -41.12 1.90 -27.07
N GLU A 61 -42.12 1.18 -26.55
CA GLU A 61 -41.95 -0.20 -26.07
C GLU A 61 -41.45 -1.13 -27.17
N SER A 62 -41.96 -0.97 -28.41
CA SER A 62 -41.56 -1.80 -29.56
C SER A 62 -40.09 -1.65 -29.96
N ALA A 63 -39.46 -0.54 -29.54
CA ALA A 63 -38.06 -0.29 -29.79
C ALA A 63 -37.22 -0.32 -28.51
N SER A 64 -37.76 -0.61 -27.34
CA SER A 64 -36.93 -0.78 -26.15
C SER A 64 -36.31 -2.19 -26.13
N ASP A 65 -35.14 -2.33 -25.52
CA ASP A 65 -34.46 -3.61 -25.38
C ASP A 65 -33.98 -3.83 -23.92
N SER A 66 -33.22 -4.90 -23.69
CA SER A 66 -32.70 -5.25 -22.37
C SER A 66 -31.65 -4.28 -21.84
N ILE A 67 -31.10 -3.41 -22.70
CA ILE A 67 -30.04 -2.45 -22.36
C ILE A 67 -30.62 -1.03 -22.24
N ASN A 68 -31.51 -0.64 -23.16
CA ASN A 68 -32.01 0.73 -23.29
C ASN A 68 -33.54 0.81 -23.31
N ILE A 69 -34.09 1.82 -22.64
CA ILE A 69 -35.46 2.29 -22.83
C ILE A 69 -35.44 3.39 -23.87
N ARG A 70 -36.15 3.21 -24.99
CA ARG A 70 -36.18 4.20 -26.07
C ARG A 70 -37.37 5.14 -25.91
N PHE A 71 -37.12 6.45 -25.98
CA PHE A 71 -38.15 7.48 -25.83
C PHE A 71 -38.41 8.26 -27.11
N THR A 72 -39.65 8.70 -27.29
CA THR A 72 -40.11 9.66 -28.29
C THR A 72 -40.31 11.02 -27.62
N ARG A 73 -39.73 12.09 -28.18
CA ARG A 73 -39.84 13.45 -27.62
C ARG A 73 -41.28 14.00 -27.66
N PRO A 74 -41.61 14.98 -26.80
CA PRO A 74 -42.89 15.70 -26.87
C PRO A 74 -43.16 16.29 -28.27
N GLY A 75 -44.41 16.21 -28.73
CA GLY A 75 -44.84 16.76 -30.02
C GLY A 75 -44.44 15.95 -31.27
N LYS A 76 -43.70 14.84 -31.13
CA LYS A 76 -43.40 13.91 -32.24
C LYS A 76 -44.42 12.78 -32.26
N LYS A 77 -44.94 12.44 -33.45
CA LYS A 77 -46.00 11.41 -33.61
C LYS A 77 -45.48 9.96 -33.52
N GLY A 78 -44.17 9.73 -33.60
CA GLY A 78 -43.54 8.41 -33.46
C GLY A 78 -42.04 8.40 -33.75
N GLY A 79 -41.36 7.29 -33.44
CA GLY A 79 -39.93 7.06 -33.66
C GLY A 79 -39.02 7.57 -32.53
N ASN A 80 -37.82 7.00 -32.43
CA ASN A 80 -36.94 7.23 -31.28
C ASN A 80 -36.28 8.63 -31.32
N SER A 81 -36.01 9.16 -30.14
CA SER A 81 -35.47 10.50 -29.91
C SER A 81 -34.42 10.53 -28.79
N ALA A 82 -34.47 9.58 -27.87
CA ALA A 82 -33.47 9.40 -26.83
C ALA A 82 -33.41 7.93 -26.37
N ASP A 83 -32.25 7.51 -25.89
CA ASP A 83 -32.03 6.22 -25.25
C ASP A 83 -31.68 6.45 -23.78
N LEU A 84 -32.43 5.82 -22.87
CA LEU A 84 -32.14 5.79 -21.44
C LEU A 84 -31.52 4.43 -21.10
N ARG A 85 -30.26 4.42 -20.72
CA ARG A 85 -29.56 3.19 -20.36
C ARG A 85 -30.04 2.66 -19.02
N ARG A 86 -30.42 1.38 -18.96
CA ARG A 86 -31.04 0.79 -17.76
C ARG A 86 -30.07 0.64 -16.58
N SER A 87 -28.77 0.45 -16.84
CA SER A 87 -27.77 0.17 -15.80
C SER A 87 -27.47 1.38 -14.91
N ASP A 88 -27.45 2.59 -15.48
CA ASP A 88 -27.04 3.82 -14.79
C ASP A 88 -27.98 5.02 -15.04
N LYS A 89 -29.09 4.79 -15.75
CA LYS A 89 -30.13 5.79 -16.02
C LYS A 89 -29.60 7.03 -16.75
N ILE A 90 -28.50 6.91 -17.50
CA ILE A 90 -28.00 8.00 -18.34
C ILE A 90 -28.89 8.12 -19.58
N LEU A 91 -29.39 9.33 -19.83
CA LEU A 91 -30.22 9.68 -20.98
C LEU A 91 -29.34 10.25 -22.09
N TYR A 92 -29.24 9.55 -23.22
CA TYR A 92 -28.60 10.06 -24.43
C TYR A 92 -29.65 10.58 -25.41
N VAL A 93 -29.63 11.87 -25.71
CA VAL A 93 -30.61 12.51 -26.60
C VAL A 93 -29.98 12.78 -27.95
N PHE A 94 -30.54 12.26 -29.04
CA PHE A 94 -30.00 12.39 -30.40
C PHE A 94 -30.92 13.19 -31.33
N THR A 95 -31.84 13.99 -30.78
CA THR A 95 -32.80 14.81 -31.53
C THR A 95 -32.72 16.28 -31.13
N ASN A 96 -32.98 17.18 -32.08
CA ASN A 96 -33.05 18.63 -31.81
C ASN A 96 -34.40 19.03 -31.20
N GLY A 97 -34.63 20.32 -30.90
CA GLY A 97 -35.97 20.85 -30.55
C GLY A 97 -36.56 20.30 -29.25
N THR A 98 -35.69 20.00 -28.29
CA THR A 98 -36.06 19.63 -26.91
C THR A 98 -35.34 20.56 -25.94
N ALA A 99 -35.61 20.44 -24.64
CA ALA A 99 -34.80 21.12 -23.62
C ALA A 99 -33.34 20.62 -23.60
N PHE A 100 -33.06 19.44 -24.16
CA PHE A 100 -31.74 18.84 -24.24
C PHE A 100 -31.03 19.20 -25.56
N GLU A 101 -29.71 19.34 -25.46
CA GLU A 101 -28.81 19.44 -26.60
C GLU A 101 -28.73 18.09 -27.32
N PRO A 102 -28.75 18.09 -28.66
CA PRO A 102 -28.63 16.87 -29.45
C PRO A 102 -27.23 16.26 -29.31
N ASN A 103 -27.18 14.94 -29.39
CA ASN A 103 -25.98 14.09 -29.28
C ASN A 103 -25.24 14.20 -27.95
N LYS A 104 -25.97 14.52 -26.86
CA LYS A 104 -25.42 14.69 -25.52
C LYS A 104 -26.05 13.71 -24.53
N ALA A 105 -25.20 13.24 -23.61
CA ALA A 105 -25.59 12.40 -22.49
C ALA A 105 -25.91 13.25 -21.25
N TYR A 106 -26.93 12.85 -20.50
CA TYR A 106 -27.38 13.53 -19.29
C TYR A 106 -27.54 12.52 -18.16
N THR A 107 -26.98 12.84 -16.99
CA THR A 107 -27.19 12.06 -15.75
C THR A 107 -28.63 12.27 -15.24
N PRO A 108 -29.14 11.37 -14.37
CA PRO A 108 -30.44 11.55 -13.70
C PRO A 108 -30.63 12.95 -13.12
N THR A 109 -29.62 13.45 -12.40
CA THR A 109 -29.64 14.79 -11.81
C THR A 109 -29.70 15.88 -12.87
N SER A 110 -28.92 15.80 -13.95
CA SER A 110 -28.99 16.78 -15.02
C SER A 110 -30.34 16.76 -15.73
N VAL A 111 -30.96 15.59 -15.90
CA VAL A 111 -32.32 15.47 -16.43
C VAL A 111 -33.33 16.16 -15.50
N PHE A 112 -33.26 15.90 -14.19
CA PHE A 112 -34.11 16.54 -13.19
C PHE A 112 -33.94 18.06 -13.18
N THR A 113 -32.71 18.55 -13.09
CA THR A 113 -32.40 19.99 -13.03
C THR A 113 -32.87 20.70 -14.29
N LEU A 114 -32.58 20.15 -15.47
CA LEU A 114 -32.91 20.79 -16.74
C LEU A 114 -34.42 20.81 -17.01
N LEU A 115 -35.13 19.72 -16.72
CA LEU A 115 -36.59 19.67 -16.94
C LEU A 115 -37.37 20.48 -15.91
N THR A 116 -36.86 20.61 -14.68
CA THR A 116 -37.53 21.36 -13.60
C THR A 116 -37.25 22.87 -13.69
N TYR A 117 -36.02 23.27 -14.03
CA TYR A 117 -35.58 24.67 -13.97
C TYR A 117 -35.16 25.28 -15.33
N GLY A 118 -35.18 24.51 -16.41
CA GLY A 118 -34.91 24.99 -17.76
C GLY A 118 -33.45 25.37 -18.04
N SER A 119 -32.52 25.13 -17.11
CA SER A 119 -31.08 25.38 -17.30
C SER A 119 -30.23 24.42 -16.48
N LEU A 120 -28.95 24.28 -16.85
CA LEU A 120 -27.91 23.58 -16.08
C LEU A 120 -26.89 24.54 -15.44
N SER A 121 -27.36 25.73 -15.05
CA SER A 121 -26.54 26.71 -14.34
C SER A 121 -26.34 26.31 -12.87
N THR A 122 -25.30 26.87 -12.23
CA THR A 122 -25.06 26.64 -10.79
C THR A 122 -26.27 27.01 -9.91
N ASP A 123 -26.99 28.08 -10.25
CA ASP A 123 -28.23 28.47 -9.55
C ASP A 123 -29.34 27.43 -9.71
N ALA A 124 -29.49 26.84 -10.90
CA ALA A 124 -30.46 25.77 -11.14
C ALA A 124 -30.11 24.50 -10.37
N TYR A 125 -28.83 24.12 -10.29
CA TYR A 125 -28.38 23.01 -9.46
C TYR A 125 -28.65 23.27 -7.97
N ASN A 126 -28.37 24.47 -7.45
CA ASN A 126 -28.67 24.79 -6.06
C ASN A 126 -30.16 24.66 -5.72
N LYS A 127 -31.04 25.14 -6.62
CA LYS A 127 -32.49 24.97 -6.48
C LYS A 127 -32.91 23.51 -6.56
N ALA A 128 -32.31 22.73 -7.48
CA ALA A 128 -32.56 21.31 -7.61
C ALA A 128 -32.15 20.50 -6.37
N ALA A 129 -31.01 20.81 -5.74
CA ALA A 129 -30.58 20.16 -4.50
C ALA A 129 -31.60 20.37 -3.37
N SER A 130 -32.05 21.62 -3.20
CA SER A 130 -33.08 21.95 -2.21
C SER A 130 -34.39 21.23 -2.49
N LYS A 131 -34.80 21.16 -3.76
CA LYS A 131 -36.04 20.48 -4.15
C LYS A 131 -35.98 18.97 -3.97
N LEU A 132 -34.84 18.35 -4.26
CA LEU A 132 -34.64 16.93 -4.05
C LEU A 132 -34.67 16.58 -2.55
N LEU A 133 -34.10 17.42 -1.68
CA LEU A 133 -34.24 17.26 -0.22
C LEU A 133 -35.68 17.40 0.25
N GLU A 134 -36.44 18.38 -0.27
CA GLU A 134 -37.89 18.49 0.01
C GLU A 134 -38.66 17.24 -0.44
N MET A 135 -38.23 16.61 -1.53
CA MET A 135 -38.79 15.36 -2.06
C MET A 135 -38.28 14.12 -1.31
N GLY A 136 -37.45 14.30 -0.28
CA GLY A 136 -36.92 13.25 0.57
C GLY A 136 -35.73 12.51 -0.02
N TYR A 137 -35.00 13.10 -0.97
CA TYR A 137 -33.72 12.60 -1.49
C TYR A 137 -32.56 13.31 -0.80
N GLY A 138 -31.62 12.54 -0.25
CA GLY A 138 -30.49 13.01 0.53
C GLY A 138 -30.80 13.28 2.00
N GLU A 139 -29.77 13.60 2.78
CA GLU A 139 -29.86 13.85 4.21
C GLU A 139 -29.77 15.36 4.52
N THR A 140 -30.69 15.90 5.32
CA THR A 140 -30.62 17.29 5.80
C THR A 140 -29.56 17.42 6.89
N THR A 141 -28.33 17.75 6.51
CA THR A 141 -27.33 18.28 7.43
C THR A 141 -27.72 19.71 7.83
N THR A 142 -28.05 19.96 9.10
CA THR A 142 -28.06 21.32 9.64
C THR A 142 -26.62 21.81 9.81
N ALA A 143 -26.05 22.45 8.78
CA ALA A 143 -24.75 23.10 8.88
C ALA A 143 -24.80 24.56 8.37
N LEU A 144 -24.34 25.48 9.21
CA LEU A 144 -24.04 26.87 8.83
C LEU A 144 -22.76 26.92 7.97
N PRO A 145 -22.62 27.90 7.05
CA PRO A 145 -21.53 27.92 6.06
C PRO A 145 -20.17 28.35 6.65
N ARG A 146 -19.09 27.72 6.16
CA ARG A 146 -17.70 28.16 6.36
C ARG A 146 -17.38 29.30 5.37
N THR A 147 -16.98 30.46 5.88
CA THR A 147 -16.33 31.51 5.09
C THR A 147 -14.96 31.83 5.65
N ASN A 148 -14.04 32.10 4.71
CA ASN A 148 -12.66 32.58 4.84
C ASN A 148 -12.27 33.30 6.13
N LEU A 149 -11.05 32.98 6.59
CA LEU A 149 -10.25 33.77 7.52
C LEU A 149 -10.04 35.19 6.98
N VAL A 150 -11.00 36.06 7.30
CA VAL A 150 -10.71 37.47 7.60
C VAL A 150 -11.08 37.64 9.06
N LEU A 151 -10.07 37.94 9.88
CA LEU A 151 -10.24 38.37 11.26
C LEU A 151 -11.21 39.55 11.30
N ASN A 152 -12.46 39.27 11.64
CA ASN A 152 -13.38 40.24 12.19
C ASN A 152 -14.17 39.55 13.31
N ASN A 153 -14.00 40.12 14.50
CA ASN A 153 -14.56 39.66 15.76
C ASN A 153 -16.10 39.49 15.71
N SER A 154 -16.57 38.52 16.48
CA SER A 154 -17.95 38.22 16.91
C SER A 154 -18.78 37.20 16.09
N LYS A 155 -18.50 35.91 16.33
CA LYS A 155 -19.52 34.84 16.48
C LYS A 155 -18.87 33.67 17.23
N LYS A 156 -19.27 33.42 18.48
CA LYS A 156 -18.80 32.27 19.28
C LYS A 156 -19.21 30.99 18.55
N SER A 157 -18.25 30.27 17.96
CA SER A 157 -18.46 28.89 17.51
C SER A 157 -18.80 28.06 18.74
N ASN A 158 -19.92 27.36 18.76
CA ASN A 158 -20.25 26.41 19.83
C ASN A 158 -19.26 25.25 19.73
N VAL A 159 -18.17 25.30 20.49
CA VAL A 159 -17.23 24.18 20.63
C VAL A 159 -17.98 23.05 21.31
N TYR A 160 -18.14 21.91 20.63
CA TYR A 160 -18.75 20.73 21.20
C TYR A 160 -17.80 20.15 22.25
N ASN A 161 -18.15 20.29 23.53
CA ASN A 161 -17.33 19.84 24.65
C ASN A 161 -17.69 18.42 25.06
N PHE A 162 -16.77 17.71 25.70
CA PHE A 162 -17.01 16.38 26.26
C PHE A 162 -17.89 16.39 27.54
N TYR A 163 -18.20 17.58 28.04
CA TYR A 163 -19.09 17.85 29.17
C TYR A 163 -20.27 18.72 28.72
N THR A 164 -21.39 18.59 29.42
CA THR A 164 -22.60 19.41 29.19
C THR A 164 -22.45 20.82 29.76
N SER A 165 -23.40 21.71 29.47
CA SER A 165 -23.45 23.06 30.07
C SER A 165 -23.58 23.06 31.60
N SER A 166 -24.04 21.95 32.19
CA SER A 166 -24.07 21.74 33.64
C SER A 166 -22.79 21.10 34.20
N PHE A 167 -21.72 20.99 33.40
CA PHE A 167 -20.45 20.34 33.74
C PHE A 167 -20.61 18.89 34.17
N THR A 168 -21.56 18.18 33.56
CA THR A 168 -21.79 16.74 33.76
C THR A 168 -21.35 15.95 32.53
N MET A 169 -21.14 14.64 32.68
CA MET A 169 -20.76 13.73 31.60
C MET A 169 -21.70 12.51 31.58
N SER A 170 -22.04 12.06 30.38
CA SER A 170 -22.68 10.77 30.14
C SER A 170 -21.86 9.96 29.15
N ALA A 171 -21.99 8.64 29.19
CA ALA A 171 -21.26 7.76 28.29
C ALA A 171 -21.63 8.03 26.81
N SER A 172 -22.91 8.28 26.52
CA SER A 172 -23.36 8.59 25.15
C SER A 172 -22.82 9.93 24.64
N HIS A 173 -22.78 10.95 25.49
CA HIS A 173 -22.22 12.26 25.13
C HIS A 173 -20.72 12.17 24.85
N LEU A 174 -19.99 11.40 25.66
CA LEU A 174 -18.56 11.12 25.47
C LEU A 174 -18.31 10.32 24.19
N ALA A 175 -19.10 9.28 23.90
CA ALA A 175 -18.98 8.50 22.67
C ALA A 175 -19.14 9.39 21.43
N ASN A 176 -20.13 10.29 21.44
CA ASN A 176 -20.34 11.26 20.37
C ASN A 176 -19.18 12.27 20.28
N TYR A 177 -18.64 12.72 21.41
CA TYR A 177 -17.47 13.60 21.44
C TYR A 177 -16.25 12.92 20.83
N PHE A 178 -15.95 11.68 21.21
CA PHE A 178 -14.85 10.91 20.63
C PHE A 178 -15.03 10.70 19.13
N LYS A 179 -16.24 10.37 18.68
CA LYS A 179 -16.55 10.26 17.24
C LYS A 179 -16.27 11.57 16.49
N GLN A 180 -16.73 12.71 17.01
CA GLN A 180 -16.48 14.03 16.39
C GLN A 180 -15.00 14.43 16.44
N ALA A 181 -14.26 13.96 17.43
CA ALA A 181 -12.82 14.15 17.53
C ALA A 181 -12.00 13.20 16.62
N GLY A 182 -12.67 12.39 15.79
CA GLY A 182 -12.05 11.48 14.83
C GLY A 182 -11.67 10.12 15.40
N PHE A 183 -12.06 9.78 16.63
CA PHE A 183 -11.83 8.43 17.13
C PHE A 183 -12.81 7.44 16.51
N MET A 184 -12.32 6.22 16.28
CA MET A 184 -13.10 5.10 15.81
C MET A 184 -12.78 3.87 16.65
N ARG A 185 -13.81 3.07 16.90
CA ARG A 185 -13.65 1.72 17.44
C ARG A 185 -13.50 0.79 16.26
N ILE A 186 -12.47 -0.04 16.27
CA ILE A 186 -12.24 -1.03 15.22
C ILE A 186 -12.49 -2.42 15.74
N SER A 187 -13.06 -3.25 14.89
CA SER A 187 -13.25 -4.68 15.09
C SER A 187 -12.40 -5.48 14.12
N GLU A 188 -11.82 -6.56 14.64
CA GLU A 188 -11.10 -7.57 13.88
C GLU A 188 -11.76 -8.91 14.19
N GLU A 189 -11.94 -9.74 13.16
CA GLU A 189 -12.47 -11.09 13.34
C GLU A 189 -11.58 -11.90 14.29
N GLY A 190 -12.19 -12.60 15.25
CA GLY A 190 -11.48 -13.38 16.27
C GLY A 190 -10.83 -12.54 17.39
N ASN A 191 -10.97 -11.21 17.39
CA ASN A 191 -10.43 -10.32 18.41
C ASN A 191 -11.55 -9.62 19.20
N ASP A 192 -11.76 -10.04 20.44
CA ASP A 192 -12.75 -9.42 21.36
C ASP A 192 -12.19 -8.19 22.12
N THR A 193 -10.95 -7.78 21.83
CA THR A 193 -10.38 -6.61 22.51
C THR A 193 -10.79 -5.32 21.81
N ILE A 194 -11.24 -4.34 22.61
CA ILE A 194 -11.53 -2.99 22.10
C ILE A 194 -10.25 -2.37 21.57
N THR A 195 -10.22 -2.12 20.26
CA THR A 195 -9.16 -1.38 19.59
C THR A 195 -9.69 0.00 19.21
N ILE A 196 -9.05 1.06 19.71
CA ILE A 196 -9.40 2.43 19.38
C ILE A 196 -8.30 3.01 18.51
N ILE A 197 -8.71 3.66 17.42
CA ILE A 197 -7.81 4.44 16.58
C ILE A 197 -8.29 5.87 16.52
N LYS A 198 -7.35 6.81 16.34
CA LYS A 198 -7.67 8.18 15.97
C LYS A 198 -7.48 8.33 14.47
N ASN A 199 -8.58 8.41 13.74
CA ASN A 199 -8.58 8.55 12.30
C ASN A 199 -8.21 9.98 11.90
N GLU A 200 -7.07 10.13 11.28
CA GLU A 200 -6.64 11.38 10.65
C GLU A 200 -6.45 11.10 9.16
N ASN A 201 -7.51 11.29 8.35
CA ASN A 201 -7.50 11.02 6.90
C ASN A 201 -7.18 9.55 6.51
N LYS A 202 -7.92 8.58 7.06
CA LYS A 202 -7.71 7.14 6.86
C LYS A 202 -6.34 6.62 7.32
N ILE A 203 -5.65 7.35 8.19
CA ILE A 203 -4.40 6.92 8.82
C ILE A 203 -4.73 6.24 10.15
N LEU A 204 -4.30 4.99 10.29
CA LEU A 204 -4.39 4.22 11.51
C LEU A 204 -3.37 4.72 12.52
N ASN A 205 -3.85 5.49 13.50
CA ASN A 205 -3.09 5.83 14.70
C ASN A 205 -3.70 5.11 15.91
N PRO A 206 -3.16 3.95 16.34
CA PRO A 206 -3.62 3.27 17.53
C PRO A 206 -3.61 4.21 18.74
N PHE A 207 -4.69 4.19 19.52
CA PHE A 207 -4.86 4.99 20.72
C PHE A 207 -4.94 4.08 21.95
N ASN A 208 -4.06 4.30 22.94
CA ASN A 208 -4.06 3.52 24.17
C ASN A 208 -5.21 3.97 25.08
N HIS A 209 -6.45 3.63 24.72
CA HIS A 209 -7.67 4.11 25.36
C HIS A 209 -7.69 3.89 26.90
N LYS A 210 -7.04 2.82 27.39
CA LYS A 210 -6.95 2.54 28.84
C LYS A 210 -6.09 3.54 29.60
N THR A 211 -5.00 4.03 29.01
CA THR A 211 -4.03 4.91 29.68
C THR A 211 -4.19 6.38 29.27
N ASP A 212 -4.54 6.64 28.01
CA ASP A 212 -4.37 7.96 27.40
C ASP A 212 -5.67 8.77 27.36
N THR A 213 -6.85 8.13 27.54
CA THR A 213 -8.15 8.82 27.44
C THR A 213 -8.29 9.99 28.43
N ILE A 214 -7.89 9.80 29.69
CA ILE A 214 -7.99 10.86 30.70
C ILE A 214 -7.05 12.02 30.38
N ALA A 215 -5.82 11.72 29.95
CA ALA A 215 -4.85 12.73 29.56
C ALA A 215 -5.36 13.55 28.37
N TYR A 216 -5.92 12.88 27.36
CA TYR A 216 -6.55 13.51 26.20
C TYR A 216 -7.71 14.44 26.62
N LEU A 217 -8.66 13.96 27.43
CA LEU A 217 -9.79 14.79 27.88
C LEU A 217 -9.32 16.01 28.71
N LYS A 218 -8.31 15.83 29.58
CA LYS A 218 -7.73 16.92 30.38
C LYS A 218 -7.11 18.02 29.50
N GLN A 219 -6.46 17.66 28.39
CA GLN A 219 -5.90 18.63 27.44
C GLN A 219 -7.00 19.41 26.71
N ASN A 220 -8.18 18.82 26.54
CA ASN A 220 -9.32 19.40 25.81
C ASN A 220 -10.35 20.11 26.73
N ILE A 221 -9.97 20.49 27.94
CA ILE A 221 -10.82 21.32 28.82
C ILE A 221 -10.79 22.77 28.33
N ASN A 222 -11.89 23.21 27.74
CA ASN A 222 -12.05 24.58 27.21
C ASN A 222 -12.80 25.49 28.20
N HIS A 223 -12.54 25.35 29.50
CA HIS A 223 -13.20 26.13 30.57
C HIS A 223 -12.28 26.33 31.78
N PRO A 224 -11.34 27.30 31.72
CA PRO A 224 -10.31 27.51 32.73
C PRO A 224 -10.83 27.59 34.18
N GLU A 225 -11.93 28.29 34.39
CA GLU A 225 -12.55 28.54 35.69
C GLU A 225 -13.27 27.33 36.29
N LYS A 226 -13.51 26.27 35.51
CA LYS A 226 -14.05 24.97 36.00
C LYS A 226 -13.05 23.83 35.83
N ARG A 227 -11.79 24.14 35.49
CA ARG A 227 -10.79 23.14 35.16
C ARG A 227 -10.54 22.16 36.30
N GLU A 228 -10.34 22.64 37.52
CA GLU A 228 -10.12 21.77 38.69
C GLU A 228 -11.31 20.83 38.94
N HIS A 229 -12.53 21.35 38.86
CA HIS A 229 -13.75 20.55 38.99
C HIS A 229 -13.84 19.46 37.92
N LEU A 230 -13.57 19.81 36.66
CA LEU A 230 -13.59 18.87 35.53
C LEU A 230 -12.47 17.83 35.64
N GLU A 231 -11.26 18.19 36.07
CA GLU A 231 -10.17 17.24 36.28
C GLU A 231 -10.52 16.21 37.38
N ASN A 232 -11.12 16.66 38.50
CA ASN A 232 -11.63 15.76 39.55
C ASN A 232 -12.78 14.86 39.04
N LEU A 233 -13.63 15.41 38.15
CA LEU A 233 -14.71 14.65 37.52
C LEU A 233 -14.17 13.54 36.61
N LEU A 234 -13.11 13.80 35.84
CA LEU A 234 -12.46 12.79 34.97
C LEU A 234 -11.96 11.58 35.76
N VAL A 235 -11.34 11.81 36.93
CA VAL A 235 -10.85 10.73 37.79
C VAL A 235 -12.01 9.95 38.41
N SER A 236 -12.99 10.66 38.98
CA SER A 236 -14.14 10.02 39.65
C SER A 236 -15.07 9.27 38.70
N LYS A 237 -15.08 9.61 37.42
CA LYS A 237 -15.92 8.98 36.37
C LYS A 237 -15.12 8.08 35.42
N LYS A 238 -13.93 7.59 35.82
CA LYS A 238 -13.06 6.74 34.98
C LYS A 238 -13.79 5.57 34.31
N ASN A 239 -14.60 4.81 35.05
CA ASN A 239 -15.34 3.67 34.48
C ASN A 239 -16.36 4.12 33.43
N LEU A 240 -17.10 5.20 33.69
CA LEU A 240 -18.06 5.75 32.74
C LEU A 240 -17.37 6.21 31.45
N ILE A 241 -16.18 6.81 31.57
CA ILE A 241 -15.36 7.23 30.42
C ILE A 241 -14.91 6.01 29.62
N GLN A 242 -14.41 4.96 30.28
CA GLN A 242 -13.98 3.74 29.58
C GLN A 242 -15.17 3.05 28.87
N ASN A 243 -16.32 2.95 29.52
CA ASN A 243 -17.52 2.34 28.94
C ASN A 243 -18.07 3.15 27.74
N SER A 244 -17.72 4.43 27.60
CA SER A 244 -18.15 5.20 26.43
C SER A 244 -17.53 4.70 25.11
N TRP A 245 -16.36 4.04 25.17
CA TRP A 245 -15.75 3.38 24.00
C TRP A 245 -16.60 2.20 23.49
N GLU A 246 -17.28 1.48 24.39
CA GLU A 246 -18.15 0.35 24.04
C GLU A 246 -19.41 0.79 23.27
N LEU A 247 -19.87 2.03 23.48
CA LEU A 247 -21.02 2.60 22.80
C LEU A 247 -20.73 3.02 21.35
N MET A 248 -19.46 3.11 20.97
CA MET A 248 -19.09 3.41 19.59
C MET A 248 -19.37 2.18 18.72
N VAL A 249 -20.04 2.42 17.60
CA VAL A 249 -20.25 1.39 16.56
C VAL A 249 -18.87 0.97 16.04
N PRO A 250 -18.53 -0.33 16.09
CA PRO A 250 -17.26 -0.79 15.56
C PRO A 250 -17.27 -0.75 14.04
N GLU A 251 -16.19 -0.24 13.45
CA GLU A 251 -15.91 -0.35 12.03
C GLU A 251 -14.99 -1.55 11.75
N PRO A 252 -15.06 -2.18 10.58
CA PRO A 252 -14.08 -3.19 10.17
C PRO A 252 -12.67 -2.59 10.10
N TYR A 253 -11.64 -3.39 10.42
CA TYR A 253 -10.21 -3.06 10.28
C TYR A 253 -9.75 -2.96 8.81
N ASN A 254 -10.56 -2.35 7.93
CA ASN A 254 -10.43 -2.32 6.46
C ASN A 254 -9.12 -1.67 5.97
N LEU A 255 -8.00 -2.36 6.09
CA LEU A 255 -6.69 -1.93 5.60
C LEU A 255 -6.70 -1.84 4.08
N ASN A 256 -6.07 -0.80 3.55
CA ASN A 256 -5.91 -0.65 2.11
C ASN A 256 -5.02 -1.77 1.56
N LYS A 257 -5.52 -2.43 0.51
CA LYS A 257 -4.80 -3.44 -0.24
C LYS A 257 -4.56 -2.98 -1.66
N ASP A 258 -3.32 -3.17 -2.09
CA ASP A 258 -2.94 -3.12 -3.47
C ASP A 258 -3.60 -4.29 -4.21
N THR A 259 -3.77 -4.12 -5.51
CA THR A 259 -4.29 -5.16 -6.39
C THR A 259 -3.17 -5.65 -7.30
N LYS A 260 -3.46 -6.66 -8.12
CA LYS A 260 -2.55 -7.09 -9.18
C LYS A 260 -2.21 -5.96 -10.18
N ASP A 261 -3.07 -4.96 -10.32
CA ASP A 261 -2.96 -3.92 -11.36
C ASP A 261 -2.63 -2.52 -10.76
N ALA A 262 -2.67 -2.36 -9.44
CA ALA A 262 -2.52 -1.06 -8.80
C ALA A 262 -1.85 -1.12 -7.42
N ILE A 263 -0.92 -0.19 -7.17
CA ILE A 263 -0.24 0.03 -5.88
C ILE A 263 -0.62 1.40 -5.33
N TYR A 264 -0.95 1.48 -4.03
CA TYR A 264 -1.39 2.71 -3.38
C TYR A 264 -0.38 3.17 -2.32
N LEU A 265 0.21 4.35 -2.52
CA LEU A 265 1.15 4.96 -1.58
C LEU A 265 0.55 6.22 -0.93
N PRO A 266 0.40 6.24 0.40
CA PRO A 266 -0.18 7.39 1.09
C PRO A 266 0.85 8.51 1.29
N PHE A 267 0.47 9.74 0.94
CA PHE A 267 1.23 10.99 1.12
C PHE A 267 0.43 12.01 1.93
N LYS A 268 1.01 13.14 2.31
CA LYS A 268 0.31 14.16 3.11
C LYS A 268 -0.90 14.76 2.38
N ASN A 269 -0.82 14.91 1.06
CA ASN A 269 -1.84 15.54 0.21
C ASN A 269 -2.80 14.56 -0.47
N GLY A 270 -2.65 13.25 -0.29
CA GLY A 270 -3.51 12.24 -0.92
C GLY A 270 -2.80 10.90 -1.02
N VAL A 271 -3.40 9.97 -1.75
CA VAL A 271 -2.84 8.64 -2.02
C VAL A 271 -2.45 8.55 -3.48
N CYS A 272 -1.18 8.33 -3.77
CA CYS A 272 -0.72 8.06 -5.13
C CYS A 272 -1.09 6.63 -5.52
N LYS A 273 -2.04 6.50 -6.44
CA LYS A 273 -2.41 5.24 -7.10
C LYS A 273 -1.53 5.06 -8.31
N ILE A 274 -0.74 3.99 -8.31
CA ILE A 274 0.24 3.66 -9.34
C ILE A 274 -0.29 2.48 -10.12
N THR A 275 -0.34 2.62 -11.45
CA THR A 275 -0.70 1.55 -12.39
C THR A 275 0.39 1.42 -13.46
N GLU A 276 0.33 0.35 -14.25
CA GLU A 276 1.16 0.22 -15.46
C GLU A 276 0.99 1.46 -16.37
N SER A 277 -0.25 1.94 -16.54
CA SER A 277 -0.57 3.07 -17.41
C SER A 277 -0.14 4.46 -16.91
N GLY A 278 0.03 4.66 -15.61
CA GLY A 278 0.25 6.00 -15.06
C GLY A 278 0.08 6.07 -13.54
N ILE A 279 0.12 7.30 -13.03
CA ILE A 279 -0.14 7.62 -11.62
C ILE A 279 -1.34 8.56 -11.51
N GLU A 280 -2.07 8.48 -10.39
CA GLU A 280 -3.22 9.33 -10.08
C GLU A 280 -3.22 9.65 -8.58
N MET A 281 -3.47 10.90 -8.21
CA MET A 281 -3.65 11.29 -6.81
C MET A 281 -5.11 11.14 -6.38
N VAL A 282 -5.36 10.16 -5.51
CA VAL A 282 -6.67 9.86 -4.92
C VAL A 282 -6.83 10.59 -3.59
N ASP A 283 -7.97 11.27 -3.40
CA ASP A 283 -8.30 11.92 -2.12
C ASP A 283 -8.55 10.87 -1.02
N TYR A 284 -8.08 11.12 0.19
CA TYR A 284 -8.31 10.25 1.36
C TYR A 284 -9.79 9.96 1.66
N LYS A 285 -10.71 10.80 1.18
CA LYS A 285 -12.16 10.60 1.31
C LYS A 285 -12.71 9.56 0.34
N SER A 286 -11.99 9.24 -0.73
CA SER A 286 -12.44 8.28 -1.75
C SER A 286 -12.77 6.93 -1.12
N GLU A 287 -13.94 6.35 -1.44
CA GLU A 287 -14.33 5.02 -0.98
C GLU A 287 -13.50 3.89 -1.60
N GLU A 288 -12.73 4.18 -2.66
CA GLU A 288 -11.84 3.21 -3.31
C GLU A 288 -10.73 2.71 -2.37
N ILE A 289 -10.29 3.55 -1.44
CA ILE A 289 -9.13 3.28 -0.58
C ILE A 289 -9.54 2.91 0.85
N GLY A 290 -8.82 1.95 1.42
CA GLY A 290 -8.94 1.56 2.82
C GLY A 290 -8.12 2.42 3.76
N PHE A 291 -7.85 1.89 4.94
CA PHE A 291 -6.98 2.50 5.95
C PHE A 291 -5.50 2.21 5.69
N PHE A 292 -4.65 3.20 5.95
CA PHE A 292 -3.20 3.07 5.85
C PHE A 292 -2.57 3.16 7.23
N VAL A 293 -1.48 2.44 7.46
CA VAL A 293 -0.63 2.68 8.64
C VAL A 293 0.29 3.87 8.41
N GLY A 294 0.64 4.54 9.51
CA GLY A 294 1.60 5.64 9.53
C GLY A 294 2.95 5.25 8.92
N THR A 295 3.37 5.99 7.89
CA THR A 295 4.64 5.84 7.16
C THR A 295 5.30 7.21 6.98
N GLN A 296 6.56 7.26 6.55
CA GLN A 296 7.25 8.55 6.37
C GLN A 296 6.69 9.33 5.18
N SER A 297 6.24 8.66 4.11
CA SER A 297 5.63 9.31 2.95
C SER A 297 4.47 10.24 3.32
N GLN A 298 3.71 9.92 4.35
CA GLN A 298 2.58 10.72 4.84
C GLN A 298 2.99 12.05 5.49
N LYS A 299 4.28 12.29 5.71
CA LYS A 299 4.80 13.59 6.18
C LYS A 299 5.11 14.55 5.04
N HIS A 300 5.21 14.04 3.80
CA HIS A 300 5.64 14.80 2.64
C HIS A 300 4.46 15.07 1.69
N HIS A 301 4.48 16.23 1.06
CA HIS A 301 3.62 16.49 -0.09
C HIS A 301 4.26 15.84 -1.31
N PHE A 302 3.47 15.07 -2.07
CA PHE A 302 3.93 14.52 -3.34
C PHE A 302 3.41 15.37 -4.49
N GLU A 303 4.33 15.81 -5.35
CA GLU A 303 4.00 16.53 -6.58
C GLU A 303 3.90 15.53 -7.74
N GLU A 304 2.82 15.62 -8.51
CA GLU A 304 2.64 14.77 -9.67
C GLU A 304 3.72 15.08 -10.72
N VAL A 305 4.40 14.03 -11.20
CA VAL A 305 5.51 14.14 -12.12
C VAL A 305 5.23 13.32 -13.38
N ASP A 306 5.71 13.83 -14.50
CA ASP A 306 5.84 13.04 -15.72
C ASP A 306 7.02 12.07 -15.52
N MET A 307 6.69 10.78 -15.35
CA MET A 307 7.68 9.74 -15.02
C MET A 307 8.79 9.64 -16.08
N ASP A 308 8.52 9.99 -17.33
CA ASP A 308 9.50 9.97 -18.43
C ASP A 308 10.45 11.18 -18.41
N LYS A 309 10.18 12.15 -17.52
CA LYS A 309 10.96 13.39 -17.37
C LYS A 309 11.52 13.59 -15.97
N ARG A 310 11.34 12.61 -15.08
CA ARG A 310 11.77 12.69 -13.69
C ARG A 310 13.30 12.79 -13.57
N GLY A 311 13.75 13.33 -12.44
CA GLY A 311 15.17 13.32 -12.09
C GLY A 311 15.62 11.98 -11.49
N ILE A 312 16.93 11.88 -11.25
CA ILE A 312 17.54 10.77 -10.50
C ILE A 312 18.07 11.33 -9.17
N GLY A 313 17.52 10.83 -8.06
CA GLY A 313 17.96 11.17 -6.71
C GLY A 313 19.21 10.41 -6.26
N ASP A 314 19.74 10.79 -5.11
CA ASP A 314 20.91 10.18 -4.49
C ASP A 314 20.65 8.72 -4.10
N PHE A 315 19.44 8.40 -3.62
CA PHE A 315 19.11 7.02 -3.27
C PHE A 315 19.06 6.08 -4.48
N GLU A 316 18.56 6.57 -5.62
CA GLU A 316 18.52 5.80 -6.86
C GLU A 316 19.93 5.54 -7.39
N LYS A 317 20.79 6.56 -7.40
CA LYS A 317 22.23 6.40 -7.71
C LYS A 317 22.88 5.40 -6.76
N PHE A 318 22.57 5.48 -5.47
CA PHE A 318 23.06 4.54 -4.48
C PHE A 318 22.73 3.09 -4.84
N ILE A 319 21.48 2.82 -5.22
CA ILE A 319 21.05 1.48 -5.65
C ILE A 319 21.77 1.07 -6.94
N ILE A 320 21.84 1.94 -7.94
CA ILE A 320 22.54 1.64 -9.21
C ILE A 320 24.01 1.28 -8.95
N TYR A 321 24.73 2.07 -8.16
CA TYR A 321 26.15 1.80 -7.88
C TYR A 321 26.32 0.55 -7.02
N ALA A 322 25.36 0.26 -6.13
CA ALA A 322 25.35 -0.97 -5.35
C ALA A 322 25.17 -2.21 -6.23
N ILE A 323 24.46 -2.11 -7.36
CA ILE A 323 24.26 -3.19 -8.32
C ILE A 323 25.49 -3.33 -9.22
N VAL A 324 25.91 -2.22 -9.82
CA VAL A 324 26.88 -2.18 -10.92
C VAL A 324 28.32 -2.24 -10.43
N GLY A 325 28.60 -1.87 -9.19
CA GLY A 325 29.95 -1.95 -8.61
C GLY A 325 30.84 -0.74 -8.88
N ARG A 326 30.32 0.32 -9.50
CA ARG A 326 31.03 1.53 -9.88
C ARG A 326 30.09 2.72 -10.00
N GLU A 327 30.63 3.92 -9.80
CA GLU A 327 29.95 5.17 -10.12
C GLU A 327 29.86 5.32 -11.64
N THR A 328 28.65 5.56 -12.15
CA THR A 328 28.45 5.68 -13.60
C THR A 328 27.13 6.30 -14.01
N ASP A 329 27.17 6.97 -15.16
CA ASP A 329 26.01 7.42 -15.91
C ASP A 329 25.69 6.52 -17.13
N GLU A 330 26.46 5.44 -17.34
CA GLU A 330 26.33 4.56 -18.49
C GLU A 330 26.33 3.08 -18.08
N LEU A 331 25.27 2.38 -18.50
CA LEU A 331 25.08 0.96 -18.26
C LEU A 331 25.28 0.15 -19.55
N THR A 332 25.92 -1.00 -19.41
CA THR A 332 25.91 -2.07 -20.41
C THR A 332 24.54 -2.76 -20.44
N GLU A 333 24.26 -3.54 -21.50
CA GLU A 333 22.99 -4.26 -21.64
C GLU A 333 22.72 -5.21 -20.46
N ILE A 334 23.75 -5.91 -19.96
CA ILE A 334 23.64 -6.82 -18.81
C ILE A 334 23.35 -6.03 -17.52
N GLU A 335 24.07 -4.92 -17.30
CA GLU A 335 23.82 -4.06 -16.13
C GLU A 335 22.41 -3.44 -16.15
N VAL A 336 21.86 -3.16 -17.34
CA VAL A 336 20.47 -2.71 -17.50
C VAL A 336 19.49 -3.79 -17.02
N GLU A 337 19.69 -5.05 -17.43
CA GLU A 337 18.86 -6.18 -16.98
C GLU A 337 18.91 -6.35 -15.46
N ASP A 338 20.10 -6.26 -14.86
CA ASP A 338 20.26 -6.35 -13.40
C ASP A 338 19.55 -5.19 -12.67
N VAL A 339 19.69 -3.97 -13.17
CA VAL A 339 19.01 -2.79 -12.59
C VAL A 339 17.49 -2.94 -12.70
N ILE A 340 16.97 -3.39 -13.83
CA ILE A 340 15.54 -3.68 -14.03
C ILE A 340 15.06 -4.75 -13.04
N ALA A 341 15.86 -5.80 -12.83
CA ALA A 341 15.55 -6.85 -11.87
C ALA A 341 15.42 -6.29 -10.45
N PHE A 342 16.38 -5.46 -10.02
CA PHE A 342 16.31 -4.78 -8.73
C PHE A 342 15.10 -3.84 -8.63
N TYR A 343 14.78 -3.07 -9.67
CA TYR A 343 13.63 -2.15 -9.64
C TYR A 343 12.32 -2.92 -9.50
N SER A 344 12.17 -4.02 -10.24
CA SER A 344 11.01 -4.91 -10.12
C SER A 344 10.90 -5.53 -8.72
N MET A 345 12.04 -5.85 -8.08
CA MET A 345 12.08 -6.37 -6.72
C MET A 345 11.67 -5.32 -5.69
N ILE A 346 12.15 -4.08 -5.84
CA ILE A 346 11.74 -2.97 -4.96
C ILE A 346 10.25 -2.72 -5.12
N GLY A 347 9.73 -2.67 -6.35
CA GLY A 347 8.30 -2.54 -6.62
C GLY A 347 7.47 -3.68 -6.06
N TYR A 348 7.97 -4.91 -6.13
CA TYR A 348 7.35 -6.09 -5.51
C TYR A 348 7.28 -5.96 -3.98
N LEU A 349 8.34 -5.49 -3.32
CA LEU A 349 8.35 -5.28 -1.87
C LEU A 349 7.47 -4.10 -1.44
N VAL A 350 7.38 -3.07 -2.27
CA VAL A 350 6.49 -1.92 -2.06
C VAL A 350 5.03 -2.33 -2.25
N SER A 351 4.70 -3.21 -3.19
CA SER A 351 3.34 -3.75 -3.30
C SER A 351 2.99 -4.58 -2.06
N ASN A 352 1.81 -4.40 -1.46
CA ASN A 352 1.28 -5.32 -0.43
C ASN A 352 0.33 -6.39 -0.99
N TYR A 353 0.17 -6.46 -2.32
CA TYR A 353 -0.54 -7.53 -3.00
C TYR A 353 0.28 -8.82 -2.98
N LYS A 354 -0.36 -9.94 -2.62
CA LYS A 354 0.25 -11.28 -2.68
C LYS A 354 -0.49 -12.14 -3.70
N ASN A 355 0.25 -12.61 -4.70
CA ASN A 355 -0.20 -13.64 -5.63
C ASN A 355 0.04 -15.02 -5.02
N SER A 356 -1.00 -15.83 -4.89
CA SER A 356 -0.91 -17.21 -4.35
C SER A 356 0.01 -18.12 -5.17
N ALA A 357 0.21 -17.83 -6.46
CA ALA A 357 1.13 -18.57 -7.30
C ALA A 357 2.59 -18.06 -7.21
N GLU A 358 2.79 -16.79 -6.89
CA GLU A 358 4.08 -16.10 -7.09
C GLU A 358 4.30 -14.98 -6.05
N SER A 359 4.57 -15.38 -4.81
CA SER A 359 4.99 -14.46 -3.74
C SER A 359 6.25 -14.98 -3.03
N PRO A 360 7.41 -15.04 -3.71
CA PRO A 360 8.64 -15.51 -3.09
C PRO A 360 9.16 -14.54 -2.01
N ALA A 361 9.92 -15.07 -1.07
CA ALA A 361 10.78 -14.28 -0.20
C ALA A 361 11.98 -13.74 -1.00
N VAL A 362 12.37 -12.51 -0.70
CA VAL A 362 13.56 -11.87 -1.26
C VAL A 362 14.74 -12.14 -0.35
N ILE A 363 15.85 -12.61 -0.91
CA ILE A 363 17.12 -12.76 -0.21
C ILE A 363 18.08 -11.69 -0.75
N LEU A 364 18.63 -10.87 0.13
CA LEU A 364 19.67 -9.91 -0.19
C LEU A 364 21.02 -10.44 0.30
N THR A 365 21.96 -10.65 -0.62
CA THR A 365 23.29 -11.18 -0.34
C THR A 365 24.38 -10.27 -0.90
N ASP A 366 25.63 -10.61 -0.60
CA ASP A 366 26.81 -9.89 -1.09
C ASP A 366 27.44 -10.62 -2.28
N HIS A 367 27.86 -9.86 -3.29
CA HIS A 367 28.71 -10.37 -4.36
C HIS A 367 30.03 -10.87 -3.77
N ASP A 368 30.51 -12.05 -4.17
CA ASP A 368 31.70 -12.67 -3.57
C ASP A 368 31.62 -12.83 -2.04
N ALA A 369 30.44 -13.06 -1.46
CA ALA A 369 30.32 -13.44 -0.04
C ALA A 369 31.38 -14.50 0.31
N ASP A 370 32.37 -14.12 1.12
CA ASP A 370 33.50 -14.94 1.53
C ASP A 370 33.37 -15.33 3.00
N ASP A 371 33.81 -16.54 3.32
CA ASP A 371 33.56 -17.16 4.62
C ASP A 371 34.50 -16.70 5.72
N GLU A 372 35.59 -16.03 5.34
CA GLU A 372 36.69 -15.63 6.22
C GLU A 372 36.66 -14.14 6.60
N ALA A 373 36.01 -13.27 5.80
CA ALA A 373 36.00 -11.82 6.03
C ALA A 373 34.58 -11.26 6.03
N ARG A 374 34.10 -10.77 7.18
CA ARG A 374 32.84 -10.02 7.26
C ARG A 374 32.98 -8.66 6.55
N LYS A 375 32.84 -8.66 5.23
CA LYS A 375 32.80 -7.45 4.39
C LYS A 375 31.37 -6.90 4.31
N GLY A 376 30.82 -6.50 5.47
CA GLY A 376 29.51 -5.87 5.57
C GLY A 376 29.48 -4.45 5.00
N ALA A 377 28.37 -3.74 5.22
CA ALA A 377 28.15 -2.34 4.80
C ALA A 377 27.98 -2.09 3.29
N ARG A 378 27.47 -3.09 2.55
CA ARG A 378 27.23 -2.96 1.09
C ARG A 378 25.93 -2.27 0.69
N GLY A 379 25.05 -1.98 1.65
CA GLY A 379 23.81 -1.25 1.41
C GLY A 379 22.50 -2.03 1.58
N LYS A 380 22.55 -3.33 1.87
CA LYS A 380 21.36 -4.18 2.09
C LYS A 380 20.39 -3.59 3.12
N SER A 381 20.92 -3.16 4.28
CA SER A 381 20.11 -2.56 5.35
C SER A 381 19.50 -1.21 4.94
N LEU A 382 20.21 -0.39 4.14
CA LEU A 382 19.66 0.87 3.63
C LEU A 382 18.51 0.63 2.67
N LEU A 383 18.58 -0.40 1.82
CA LEU A 383 17.46 -0.78 0.98
C LEU A 383 16.26 -1.21 1.84
N THR A 384 16.46 -2.06 2.84
CA THR A 384 15.35 -2.47 3.72
C THR A 384 14.76 -1.25 4.46
N GLU A 385 15.59 -0.32 4.92
CA GLU A 385 15.12 0.93 5.54
C GLU A 385 14.31 1.79 4.58
N ALA A 386 14.72 1.89 3.31
CA ALA A 386 13.98 2.63 2.29
C ALA A 386 12.54 2.12 2.13
N VAL A 387 12.37 0.79 2.05
CA VAL A 387 11.02 0.21 1.93
C VAL A 387 10.20 0.46 3.21
N ARG A 388 10.84 0.45 4.39
CA ARG A 388 10.19 0.82 5.67
C ARG A 388 9.73 2.27 5.73
N LYS A 389 10.26 3.17 4.88
CA LYS A 389 9.78 4.56 4.79
C LYS A 389 8.39 4.66 4.16
N VAL A 390 8.02 3.71 3.29
CA VAL A 390 6.77 3.74 2.50
C VAL A 390 5.79 2.61 2.84
N ARG A 391 6.23 1.56 3.56
CA ARG A 391 5.37 0.45 3.99
C ARG A 391 5.57 0.06 5.44
N GLY A 392 4.46 -0.33 6.09
CA GLY A 392 4.48 -0.97 7.40
C GLY A 392 5.28 -2.28 7.34
N ALA A 393 6.28 -2.42 8.20
CA ALA A 393 7.24 -3.51 8.15
C ALA A 393 7.70 -3.90 9.55
N MET A 394 7.92 -5.20 9.75
CA MET A 394 8.46 -5.77 10.97
C MET A 394 9.93 -6.12 10.77
N PHE A 395 10.78 -5.69 11.69
CA PHE A 395 12.20 -6.01 11.69
C PHE A 395 12.51 -7.01 12.79
N LYS A 396 13.25 -8.07 12.47
CA LYS A 396 13.80 -9.04 13.42
C LYS A 396 15.26 -9.30 13.13
N ASP A 397 16.03 -9.43 14.21
CA ASP A 397 17.41 -9.91 14.20
C ASP A 397 17.41 -11.40 13.81
N GLY A 398 17.95 -11.71 12.63
CA GLY A 398 18.02 -13.04 12.05
C GLY A 398 18.89 -14.01 12.86
N ALA A 399 19.87 -13.50 13.62
CA ALA A 399 20.68 -14.34 14.50
C ALA A 399 19.93 -14.81 15.76
N LYS A 400 18.88 -14.08 16.14
CA LYS A 400 18.00 -14.42 17.27
C LYS A 400 16.68 -15.08 16.83
N PHE A 401 16.48 -15.25 15.52
CA PHE A 401 15.25 -15.80 15.00
C PHE A 401 15.23 -17.33 15.13
N GLU A 402 14.41 -17.82 16.06
CA GLU A 402 14.21 -19.25 16.28
C GLU A 402 12.93 -19.71 15.59
N THR A 403 13.07 -20.40 14.46
CA THR A 403 11.93 -20.84 13.62
C THR A 403 10.97 -21.80 14.34
N GLY A 404 11.47 -22.56 15.32
CA GLY A 404 10.64 -23.47 16.14
C GLY A 404 9.99 -22.81 17.36
N TYR A 405 10.24 -21.51 17.61
CA TYR A 405 9.67 -20.82 18.76
C TYR A 405 8.22 -20.46 18.49
N ARG A 406 7.28 -21.03 19.27
CA ARG A 406 5.84 -20.84 19.07
C ARG A 406 5.37 -19.38 19.04
N HIS A 407 6.09 -18.47 19.73
CA HIS A 407 5.77 -17.05 19.79
C HIS A 407 6.61 -16.19 18.83
N VAL A 408 7.24 -16.79 17.81
CA VAL A 408 8.13 -16.08 16.88
C VAL A 408 7.40 -14.95 16.12
N TYR A 409 6.11 -15.15 15.84
CA TYR A 409 5.22 -14.17 15.17
C TYR A 409 4.27 -13.46 16.14
N ALA A 410 4.54 -13.45 17.45
CA ALA A 410 3.63 -12.89 18.45
C ALA A 410 3.34 -11.40 18.24
N ASP A 411 4.33 -10.61 17.82
CA ASP A 411 4.14 -9.17 17.57
C ASP A 411 3.76 -8.87 16.11
N LEU A 412 3.56 -9.89 15.27
CA LEU A 412 3.08 -9.71 13.90
C LEU A 412 1.61 -9.26 13.90
N GLN A 413 1.27 -8.42 12.93
CA GLN A 413 -0.03 -7.74 12.81
C GLN A 413 -0.37 -7.63 11.33
N ARG A 414 -1.65 -7.55 10.98
CA ARG A 414 -2.14 -7.50 9.58
C ARG A 414 -1.61 -6.30 8.78
N TYR A 415 -1.16 -5.25 9.46
CA TYR A 415 -0.59 -4.06 8.82
C TYR A 415 0.91 -4.14 8.53
N HIS A 416 1.60 -5.18 9.00
CA HIS A 416 2.99 -5.43 8.62
C HIS A 416 2.97 -6.10 7.23
N ASN A 417 3.25 -5.30 6.20
CA ASN A 417 3.29 -5.77 4.81
C ASN A 417 4.61 -6.49 4.49
N ILE A 418 5.65 -6.24 5.28
CA ILE A 418 7.00 -6.79 5.07
C ILE A 418 7.55 -7.33 6.39
N TYR A 419 8.19 -8.49 6.33
CA TYR A 419 8.89 -9.12 7.44
C TYR A 419 10.37 -9.23 7.08
N ILE A 420 11.21 -8.46 7.76
CA ILE A 420 12.64 -8.37 7.50
C ILE A 420 13.37 -9.22 8.55
N LEU A 421 14.05 -10.26 8.10
CA LEU A 421 15.01 -11.06 8.85
C LEU A 421 16.42 -10.57 8.49
N ASP A 422 16.98 -9.73 9.35
CA ASP A 422 18.25 -9.08 9.05
C ASP A 422 19.44 -9.88 9.60
N ASP A 423 20.49 -10.01 8.79
CA ASP A 423 21.76 -10.67 9.10
C ASP A 423 21.60 -12.10 9.63
N VAL A 424 20.90 -12.95 8.86
CA VAL A 424 20.77 -14.37 9.23
C VAL A 424 22.11 -15.09 9.19
N LEU A 425 22.27 -16.05 10.12
CA LEU A 425 23.46 -16.88 10.26
C LEU A 425 23.65 -17.79 9.04
N ARG A 426 24.90 -18.21 8.79
CA ARG A 426 25.29 -19.14 7.73
C ARG A 426 24.40 -20.39 7.63
N ASN A 427 24.09 -21.00 8.77
CA ASN A 427 23.33 -22.25 8.87
C ASN A 427 21.82 -22.00 9.05
N PHE A 428 21.34 -20.81 8.69
CA PHE A 428 19.92 -20.49 8.76
C PHE A 428 19.11 -21.46 7.92
N ASN A 429 18.09 -22.06 8.54
CA ASN A 429 17.23 -23.02 7.88
C ASN A 429 16.13 -22.30 7.08
N PHE A 430 16.44 -21.91 5.83
CA PHE A 430 15.47 -21.31 4.92
C PHE A 430 14.21 -22.17 4.71
N ASN A 431 14.32 -23.50 4.82
CA ASN A 431 13.19 -24.41 4.65
C ASN A 431 12.13 -24.23 5.73
N ALA A 432 12.50 -23.71 6.89
CA ALA A 432 11.57 -23.43 7.95
C ALA A 432 10.60 -22.28 7.63
N LEU A 433 10.90 -21.43 6.64
CA LEU A 433 10.02 -20.34 6.22
C LEU A 433 9.01 -20.74 5.14
N TYR A 434 9.03 -21.97 4.63
CA TYR A 434 8.23 -22.34 3.46
C TYR A 434 6.73 -22.16 3.68
N THR A 435 6.24 -22.59 4.83
CA THR A 435 4.83 -22.48 5.21
C THR A 435 4.44 -21.01 5.38
N ASP A 436 5.32 -20.23 6.00
CA ASP A 436 5.07 -18.82 6.31
C ASP A 436 5.05 -17.95 5.05
N ILE A 437 5.86 -18.30 4.04
CA ILE A 437 5.88 -17.61 2.75
C ILE A 437 4.62 -17.90 1.95
N THR A 438 4.15 -19.16 1.96
CA THR A 438 3.13 -19.66 1.02
C THR A 438 1.73 -19.86 1.62
N GLY A 439 1.54 -19.58 2.91
CA GLY A 439 0.27 -19.81 3.60
C GLY A 439 -0.08 -18.73 4.63
N ASP A 440 -1.07 -19.05 5.44
CA ASP A 440 -1.51 -18.24 6.58
C ASP A 440 -0.46 -18.28 7.70
N ILE A 441 -0.35 -17.21 8.49
CA ILE A 441 0.56 -17.15 9.63
C ILE A 441 -0.23 -17.14 10.93
N THR A 442 0.07 -18.10 11.81
CA THR A 442 -0.50 -18.12 13.16
C THR A 442 0.37 -17.31 14.12
N SER A 443 -0.19 -16.23 14.66
CA SER A 443 0.43 -15.38 15.67
C SER A 443 -0.02 -15.79 17.07
N GLU A 444 0.76 -16.62 17.75
CA GLU A 444 0.53 -16.95 19.16
C GLU A 444 1.00 -15.81 20.07
N ARG A 445 0.07 -14.94 20.47
CA ARG A 445 0.35 -13.82 21.37
C ARG A 445 0.48 -14.29 22.83
N LYS A 446 1.39 -13.68 23.60
CA LYS A 446 1.52 -14.01 25.02
C LYS A 446 0.25 -13.59 25.79
N GLY A 447 -0.39 -14.55 26.46
CA GLY A 447 -1.53 -14.29 27.34
C GLY A 447 -2.86 -14.00 26.64
N THR A 448 -2.96 -14.23 25.32
CA THR A 448 -4.22 -14.11 24.55
C THR A 448 -4.36 -15.29 23.59
N HIS A 449 -5.52 -15.45 22.97
CA HIS A 449 -5.74 -16.49 21.97
C HIS A 449 -4.89 -16.23 20.72
N ALA A 450 -4.47 -17.32 20.07
CA ALA A 450 -3.75 -17.23 18.80
C ALA A 450 -4.64 -16.56 17.75
N VAL A 451 -4.05 -15.68 16.96
CA VAL A 451 -4.72 -14.99 15.85
C VAL A 451 -4.10 -15.49 14.55
N THR A 452 -4.94 -15.84 13.57
CA THR A 452 -4.47 -16.25 12.24
C THR A 452 -4.50 -15.04 11.32
N ILE A 453 -3.37 -14.76 10.67
CA ILE A 453 -3.24 -13.76 9.61
C ILE A 453 -3.37 -14.51 8.28
N PRO A 454 -4.44 -14.28 7.49
CA PRO A 454 -4.62 -14.92 6.19
C PRO A 454 -3.46 -14.63 5.24
N PHE A 455 -3.18 -15.52 4.29
CA PHE A 455 -2.09 -15.40 3.32
C PHE A 455 -2.06 -14.04 2.58
N GLU A 456 -3.24 -13.52 2.22
CA GLU A 456 -3.45 -12.21 1.57
C GLU A 456 -3.06 -11.02 2.45
N ASP A 457 -3.03 -11.23 3.77
CA ASP A 457 -2.59 -10.27 4.77
C ASP A 457 -1.21 -10.53 5.35
N ALA A 458 -0.67 -11.73 5.13
CA ALA A 458 0.65 -12.08 5.59
C ALA A 458 1.70 -11.23 4.88
N PRO A 459 2.78 -10.84 5.57
CA PRO A 459 3.85 -10.06 4.96
C PRO A 459 4.55 -10.80 3.81
N LYS A 460 5.25 -10.04 2.98
CA LYS A 460 6.36 -10.53 2.16
C LYS A 460 7.61 -10.63 3.02
N PHE A 461 8.41 -11.67 2.81
CA PHE A 461 9.63 -11.88 3.59
C PHE A 461 10.84 -11.32 2.85
N VAL A 462 11.70 -10.61 3.58
CA VAL A 462 13.03 -10.18 3.15
C VAL A 462 14.04 -10.76 4.11
N VAL A 463 15.04 -11.47 3.59
CA VAL A 463 16.14 -12.05 4.38
C VAL A 463 17.43 -11.41 3.92
N THR A 464 18.22 -10.87 4.83
CA THR A 464 19.56 -10.36 4.51
C THR A 464 20.62 -11.28 5.09
N THR A 465 21.70 -11.51 4.35
CA THR A 465 22.85 -12.26 4.87
C THR A 465 24.14 -11.82 4.19
N ASN A 466 25.26 -11.97 4.90
CA ASN A 466 26.60 -11.78 4.37
C ASN A 466 27.23 -13.11 3.91
N TYR A 467 26.48 -14.22 3.96
CA TYR A 467 26.95 -15.55 3.58
C TYR A 467 26.43 -15.95 2.20
N ALA A 468 27.19 -16.79 1.50
CA ALA A 468 26.71 -17.39 0.26
C ALA A 468 25.49 -18.28 0.52
N VAL A 469 24.42 -18.08 -0.24
CA VAL A 469 23.20 -18.90 -0.13
C VAL A 469 23.26 -20.01 -1.15
N ARG A 470 23.25 -21.24 -0.63
CA ARG A 470 23.23 -22.46 -1.44
C ARG A 470 22.00 -22.47 -2.33
N HIS A 471 22.21 -22.81 -3.59
CA HIS A 471 21.17 -23.00 -4.57
C HIS A 471 21.27 -24.38 -5.19
N ASP A 472 20.23 -25.17 -5.03
CA ASP A 472 20.11 -26.48 -5.66
C ASP A 472 19.16 -26.35 -6.85
N LYS A 473 19.68 -26.57 -8.07
CA LYS A 473 18.90 -26.41 -9.31
C LYS A 473 17.73 -27.39 -9.39
N ASP A 474 17.85 -28.55 -8.74
CA ASP A 474 16.83 -29.60 -8.73
C ASP A 474 15.79 -29.39 -7.61
N ALA A 475 15.99 -28.39 -6.74
CA ALA A 475 15.09 -28.07 -5.63
C ALA A 475 13.98 -27.08 -6.04
N ASP A 476 13.12 -27.48 -6.99
CA ASP A 476 12.02 -26.66 -7.52
C ASP A 476 11.15 -26.01 -6.44
N SER A 477 10.87 -26.74 -5.36
CA SER A 477 10.08 -26.24 -4.22
C SER A 477 10.75 -25.05 -3.52
N THR A 478 12.08 -25.07 -3.39
CA THR A 478 12.86 -23.98 -2.82
C THR A 478 12.94 -22.82 -3.80
N ASN A 479 13.27 -23.10 -5.05
CA ASN A 479 13.56 -22.10 -6.07
C ASN A 479 12.35 -21.22 -6.43
N ARG A 480 11.12 -21.75 -6.26
CA ARG A 480 9.89 -20.96 -6.40
C ARG A 480 9.62 -20.03 -5.22
N ARG A 481 10.11 -20.36 -4.02
CA ARG A 481 9.82 -19.63 -2.77
C ARG A 481 10.85 -18.57 -2.42
N PHE A 482 12.02 -18.61 -3.04
CA PHE A 482 13.08 -17.63 -2.82
C PHE A 482 13.57 -17.05 -4.13
N VAL A 483 13.90 -15.76 -4.11
CA VAL A 483 14.63 -15.07 -5.14
C VAL A 483 15.74 -14.28 -4.49
N GLU A 484 16.92 -14.27 -5.08
CA GLU A 484 18.11 -13.66 -4.46
C GLU A 484 18.70 -12.59 -5.36
N TYR A 485 19.09 -11.48 -4.73
CA TYR A 485 19.69 -10.30 -5.34
C TYR A 485 20.98 -9.96 -4.61
N LYS A 486 22.04 -9.67 -5.39
CA LYS A 486 23.40 -9.49 -4.88
C LYS A 486 23.84 -8.04 -4.92
N PHE A 487 24.42 -7.56 -3.83
CA PHE A 487 25.05 -6.25 -3.75
C PHE A 487 26.55 -6.35 -4.02
N SER A 488 27.05 -5.54 -4.95
CA SER A 488 28.48 -5.38 -5.24
C SER A 488 29.24 -4.79 -4.04
N TYR A 489 30.58 -4.80 -4.09
CA TYR A 489 31.45 -4.25 -3.06
C TYR A 489 31.68 -2.72 -3.14
N PHE A 490 30.93 -2.02 -4.00
CA PHE A 490 31.12 -0.58 -4.20
C PHE A 490 30.98 0.22 -2.90
N TRP A 491 29.95 -0.10 -2.11
CA TRP A 491 29.76 0.44 -0.77
C TRP A 491 30.50 -0.42 0.26
N ASN A 492 31.33 0.22 1.07
CA ASN A 492 32.15 -0.43 2.08
C ASN A 492 32.57 0.59 3.16
N LEU A 493 33.43 0.19 4.09
CA LEU A 493 33.87 1.05 5.20
C LEU A 493 34.62 2.32 4.74
N GLU A 494 35.27 2.26 3.58
CA GLU A 494 36.03 3.38 3.02
C GLU A 494 35.13 4.29 2.18
N ASN A 495 34.31 3.69 1.31
CA ASN A 495 33.32 4.36 0.47
C ASN A 495 31.91 4.17 1.04
N THR A 496 31.51 5.05 1.98
CA THR A 496 30.16 5.03 2.56
C THR A 496 29.23 6.01 1.82
N PRO A 497 27.92 5.75 1.77
CA PRO A 497 26.97 6.67 1.15
C PRO A 497 27.04 8.08 1.76
N GLU A 498 27.16 8.19 3.08
CA GLU A 498 27.29 9.50 3.75
C GLU A 498 28.51 10.30 3.27
N LYS A 499 29.67 9.64 3.08
CA LYS A 499 30.88 10.31 2.56
C LYS A 499 30.73 10.70 1.10
N HIS A 500 30.04 9.87 0.31
CA HIS A 500 29.88 10.05 -1.13
C HIS A 500 28.87 11.16 -1.47
N PHE A 501 27.70 11.13 -0.83
CA PHE A 501 26.61 12.08 -1.08
C PHE A 501 26.67 13.31 -0.16
N GLY A 502 27.49 13.28 0.90
CA GLY A 502 27.59 14.37 1.87
C GLY A 502 26.33 14.56 2.73
N SER A 503 25.47 13.55 2.78
CA SER A 503 24.17 13.58 3.47
C SER A 503 23.83 12.19 4.03
N ARG A 504 23.21 12.15 5.21
CA ARG A 504 22.66 10.90 5.75
C ARG A 504 21.27 10.68 5.18
N PHE A 505 21.12 9.59 4.44
CA PHE A 505 19.85 9.23 3.80
C PHE A 505 18.70 9.21 4.80
N PHE A 506 17.56 9.76 4.37
CA PHE A 506 16.31 9.89 5.14
C PHE A 506 16.34 10.83 6.35
N ASP A 507 17.51 11.26 6.84
CA ASP A 507 17.62 12.13 8.01
C ASP A 507 17.93 13.57 7.61
N ASP A 508 18.85 13.75 6.65
CA ASP A 508 19.36 15.07 6.26
C ASP A 508 18.81 15.55 4.89
N TRP A 509 17.90 14.78 4.28
CA TRP A 509 17.29 15.10 2.99
C TRP A 509 16.33 16.29 3.08
N ASP A 510 16.41 17.17 2.07
CA ASP A 510 15.42 18.22 1.84
C ASP A 510 14.17 17.67 1.11
N GLU A 511 13.14 18.50 0.97
CA GLU A 511 11.89 18.09 0.29
C GLU A 511 12.12 17.67 -1.17
N LYS A 512 13.14 18.22 -1.84
CA LYS A 512 13.45 17.87 -3.22
C LYS A 512 14.01 16.46 -3.31
N GLU A 513 14.94 16.11 -2.43
CA GLU A 513 15.52 14.76 -2.40
C GLU A 513 14.49 13.72 -1.94
N TRP A 514 13.61 14.09 -1.00
CA TRP A 514 12.45 13.26 -0.66
C TRP A 514 11.52 13.02 -1.85
N GLN A 515 11.19 14.06 -2.63
CA GLN A 515 10.40 13.92 -3.85
C GLN A 515 11.08 12.95 -4.83
N LEU A 516 12.37 13.12 -5.12
CA LEU A 516 13.14 12.22 -6.01
C LEU A 516 13.16 10.77 -5.50
N PHE A 517 13.28 10.57 -4.19
CA PHE A 517 13.17 9.24 -3.59
C PHE A 517 11.80 8.61 -3.84
N TYR A 518 10.70 9.36 -3.68
CA TYR A 518 9.36 8.84 -3.93
C TYR A 518 9.11 8.58 -5.42
N GLU A 519 9.63 9.42 -6.31
CA GLU A 519 9.61 9.20 -7.76
C GLU A 519 10.33 7.89 -8.13
N PHE A 520 11.49 7.62 -7.51
CA PHE A 520 12.20 6.35 -7.67
C PHE A 520 11.36 5.14 -7.18
N ILE A 521 10.72 5.24 -6.01
CA ILE A 521 9.83 4.18 -5.50
C ILE A 521 8.65 3.93 -6.44
N ILE A 522 8.07 4.99 -7.02
CA ILE A 522 7.00 4.90 -8.00
C ILE A 522 7.51 4.24 -9.30
N ALA A 523 8.70 4.60 -9.77
CA ALA A 523 9.32 3.97 -10.94
C ALA A 523 9.52 2.46 -10.73
N CYS A 524 10.04 2.06 -9.56
CA CYS A 524 10.16 0.65 -9.18
C CYS A 524 8.80 -0.05 -9.16
N SER A 525 7.77 0.61 -8.62
CA SER A 525 6.40 0.08 -8.57
C SER A 525 5.81 -0.14 -9.96
N LYS A 526 5.98 0.83 -10.88
CA LYS A 526 5.58 0.68 -12.29
C LYS A 526 6.34 -0.44 -12.99
N GLN A 527 7.66 -0.56 -12.76
CA GLN A 527 8.47 -1.64 -13.31
C GLN A 527 7.90 -3.01 -12.89
N PHE A 528 7.60 -3.19 -11.60
CA PHE A 528 7.00 -4.42 -11.10
C PHE A 528 5.62 -4.70 -11.70
N LEU A 529 4.74 -3.70 -11.81
CA LEU A 529 3.41 -3.88 -12.41
C LEU A 529 3.48 -4.25 -13.89
N THR A 530 4.51 -3.77 -14.60
CA THR A 530 4.70 -4.02 -16.04
C THR A 530 5.30 -5.40 -16.30
N THR A 531 6.37 -5.76 -15.59
CA THR A 531 7.15 -6.97 -15.91
C THR A 531 6.97 -8.12 -14.92
N GLY A 532 6.22 -7.91 -13.84
CA GLY A 532 6.29 -8.79 -12.67
C GLY A 532 7.67 -8.77 -12.02
N LEU A 533 7.90 -9.71 -11.10
CA LEU A 533 9.16 -9.86 -10.38
C LEU A 533 10.22 -10.53 -11.27
N GLN A 534 11.23 -9.79 -11.68
CA GLN A 534 12.30 -10.26 -12.55
C GLN A 534 13.43 -10.89 -11.74
N ARG A 535 13.93 -12.06 -12.16
CA ARG A 535 14.99 -12.79 -11.45
C ARG A 535 16.34 -12.54 -12.11
N ILE A 536 17.40 -12.43 -11.31
CA ILE A 536 18.77 -12.34 -11.83
C ILE A 536 19.32 -13.74 -12.10
N GLY A 537 19.83 -13.97 -13.31
CA GLY A 537 20.49 -15.21 -13.70
C GLY A 537 22.00 -15.15 -13.45
N TYR A 538 22.46 -15.56 -12.27
CA TYR A 538 23.89 -15.68 -11.99
C TYR A 538 24.33 -17.13 -11.81
N SER A 539 25.60 -17.41 -12.13
CA SER A 539 26.19 -18.73 -11.89
C SER A 539 26.27 -19.01 -10.39
N LYS A 540 25.63 -20.10 -9.97
CA LYS A 540 25.63 -20.58 -8.58
C LYS A 540 26.81 -21.50 -8.25
N VAL A 541 27.71 -21.73 -9.20
CA VAL A 541 28.83 -22.67 -9.03
C VAL A 541 29.73 -22.23 -7.87
N ASP A 542 30.20 -20.97 -7.90
CA ASP A 542 31.10 -20.45 -6.87
C ASP A 542 30.40 -20.27 -5.52
N ASP A 543 29.15 -19.78 -5.53
CA ASP A 543 28.34 -19.68 -4.31
C ASP A 543 28.15 -21.04 -3.64
N ASN A 544 27.81 -22.07 -4.43
CA ASN A 544 27.62 -23.42 -3.92
C ASN A 544 28.93 -23.99 -3.41
N TYR A 545 30.03 -23.79 -4.15
CA TYR A 545 31.36 -24.18 -3.69
C TYR A 545 31.67 -23.55 -2.33
N ARG A 546 31.50 -22.23 -2.18
CA ARG A 546 31.74 -21.51 -0.92
C ARG A 546 30.81 -21.99 0.18
N ALA A 547 29.50 -22.09 -0.08
CA ALA A 547 28.54 -22.58 0.90
C ALA A 547 28.89 -23.98 1.45
N TYR A 548 29.45 -24.87 0.61
CA TYR A 548 29.88 -26.21 1.01
C TYR A 548 31.28 -26.26 1.63
N PHE A 549 32.26 -25.58 1.06
CA PHE A 549 33.68 -25.64 1.44
C PHE A 549 34.13 -24.49 2.34
N SER A 550 33.19 -23.76 2.93
CA SER A 550 33.39 -22.61 3.84
C SER A 550 34.27 -22.82 5.08
N ASN A 551 34.69 -24.05 5.34
CA ASN A 551 35.54 -24.41 6.46
C ASN A 551 36.83 -25.00 5.89
N SER A 552 37.98 -24.37 6.19
CA SER A 552 39.28 -24.83 5.72
C SER A 552 39.52 -26.30 6.02
N VAL A 553 38.98 -26.82 7.13
CA VAL A 553 39.08 -28.25 7.50
C VAL A 553 38.32 -29.16 6.53
N VAL A 554 37.12 -28.76 6.09
CA VAL A 554 36.32 -29.51 5.10
C VAL A 554 37.04 -29.49 3.76
N GLN A 555 37.54 -28.32 3.35
CA GLN A 555 38.26 -28.15 2.10
C GLN A 555 39.58 -28.94 2.09
N GLU A 556 40.41 -28.81 3.13
CA GLU A 556 41.67 -29.55 3.28
C GLU A 556 41.45 -31.06 3.27
N GLU A 557 40.40 -31.53 3.98
CA GLU A 557 40.07 -32.96 3.99
C GLU A 557 39.57 -33.43 2.62
N PHE A 558 38.76 -32.63 1.92
CA PHE A 558 38.37 -32.92 0.55
C PHE A 558 39.57 -32.96 -0.39
N GLU A 559 40.46 -31.97 -0.33
CA GLU A 559 41.68 -31.91 -1.14
C GLU A 559 42.61 -33.09 -0.86
N ARG A 560 42.73 -33.53 0.41
CA ARG A 560 43.47 -34.74 0.79
C ARG A 560 42.88 -35.99 0.15
N ILE A 561 41.56 -36.18 0.26
CA ILE A 561 40.87 -37.32 -0.34
C ILE A 561 41.01 -37.25 -1.86
N TYR A 562 40.78 -36.08 -2.47
CA TYR A 562 40.90 -35.85 -3.89
C TYR A 562 42.32 -36.12 -4.39
N ALA A 563 43.37 -35.69 -3.69
CA ALA A 563 44.76 -35.98 -4.04
C ALA A 563 45.06 -37.49 -4.04
N ALA A 564 44.49 -38.25 -3.09
CA ALA A 564 44.59 -39.70 -3.04
C ALA A 564 43.80 -40.41 -4.16
N MET A 565 42.83 -39.72 -4.75
CA MET A 565 41.92 -40.29 -5.75
C MET A 565 42.17 -39.80 -7.19
N LYS A 566 42.79 -38.63 -7.40
CA LYS A 566 42.90 -37.98 -8.73
C LYS A 566 43.66 -38.78 -9.78
N GLY A 567 44.48 -39.75 -9.35
CA GLY A 567 45.23 -40.65 -10.22
C GLY A 567 44.45 -41.90 -10.65
N LYS A 568 43.19 -42.05 -10.21
CA LYS A 568 42.32 -43.18 -10.58
C LYS A 568 41.43 -42.76 -11.75
N ASP A 569 41.20 -43.68 -12.69
CA ASP A 569 40.31 -43.44 -13.84
C ASP A 569 38.85 -43.14 -13.42
N SER A 570 38.44 -43.65 -12.25
CA SER A 570 37.17 -43.31 -11.59
C SER A 570 37.23 -43.68 -10.10
N PHE A 571 36.31 -43.14 -9.30
CA PHE A 571 36.09 -43.59 -7.92
C PHE A 571 34.61 -43.48 -7.52
N SER A 572 34.21 -44.30 -6.56
CA SER A 572 32.85 -44.30 -5.98
C SER A 572 32.77 -43.49 -4.69
N VAL A 573 31.55 -43.13 -4.29
CA VAL A 573 31.28 -42.51 -2.98
C VAL A 573 31.78 -43.38 -1.83
N THR A 574 31.64 -44.70 -1.94
CA THR A 574 32.15 -45.65 -0.93
C THR A 574 33.66 -45.52 -0.76
N GLN A 575 34.42 -45.50 -1.86
CA GLN A 575 35.87 -45.33 -1.81
C GLN A 575 36.27 -43.96 -1.26
N PHE A 576 35.49 -42.92 -1.54
CA PHE A 576 35.72 -41.58 -0.98
C PHE A 576 35.55 -41.60 0.55
N LEU A 577 34.46 -42.22 1.03
CA LEU A 577 34.18 -42.35 2.46
C LEU A 577 35.20 -43.26 3.17
N GLU A 578 35.72 -44.30 2.52
CA GLU A 578 36.80 -45.13 3.06
C GLU A 578 38.04 -44.28 3.35
N VAL A 579 38.50 -43.51 2.36
CA VAL A 579 39.66 -42.61 2.53
C VAL A 579 39.38 -41.54 3.59
N HIS A 580 38.15 -41.03 3.70
CA HIS A 580 37.75 -40.11 4.77
C HIS A 580 37.85 -40.77 6.16
N ASN A 581 37.30 -41.97 6.32
CA ASN A 581 37.26 -42.69 7.60
C ASN A 581 38.64 -43.19 8.07
N ASP A 582 39.62 -43.29 7.17
CA ASP A 582 41.02 -43.57 7.49
C ASP A 582 41.72 -42.40 8.20
N ASN A 583 41.18 -41.18 8.10
CA ASN A 583 41.69 -40.04 8.86
C ASN A 583 41.22 -40.15 10.32
N TYR A 584 42.18 -40.46 11.22
CA TYR A 584 41.92 -40.67 12.64
C TYR A 584 41.28 -39.45 13.33
N LEU A 585 41.48 -38.23 12.80
CA LEU A 585 40.90 -37.00 13.33
C LEU A 585 39.37 -36.93 13.12
N PHE A 586 38.85 -37.56 12.07
CA PHE A 586 37.43 -37.47 11.67
C PHE A 586 36.64 -38.76 11.86
N ARG A 587 37.31 -39.83 12.31
CA ARG A 587 36.71 -41.14 12.59
C ARG A 587 35.52 -41.10 13.56
N ASN A 588 35.57 -40.18 14.53
CA ASN A 588 34.54 -40.03 15.59
C ASN A 588 33.63 -38.80 15.38
N LYS A 589 34.01 -37.88 14.48
CA LYS A 589 33.24 -36.67 14.15
C LYS A 589 33.35 -36.46 12.65
N LYS A 590 32.49 -37.17 11.91
CA LYS A 590 32.49 -37.18 10.44
C LYS A 590 32.24 -35.77 9.90
N LEU A 591 33.03 -35.37 8.91
CA LEU A 591 32.85 -34.12 8.17
C LEU A 591 31.97 -34.31 6.94
N PHE A 592 32.09 -35.46 6.28
CA PHE A 592 31.34 -35.87 5.09
C PHE A 592 30.39 -37.04 5.34
#